data_AF-A0A1F7LHP4-F1
#
_entry.id   AF-A0A1F7LHP4-F1
#
_cell.length_a   1.000
_cell.length_b   1.000
_cell.length_c   1.000
_cell.angle_alpha   90.00
_cell.angle_beta   90.00
_cell.angle_gamma   90.00
#
_symmetry.space_group_name_H-M   'P 1'
#
loop_
_entity.id
_entity.type
_entity.pdbx_description
1 polymer ?
#
loop_
_entity_poly.entity_id
_entity_poly.type
_entity_poly.pdbx_seq_one_letter_code
_entity_poly.pdbx_strand_id
1 'polypeptide(L)' 'MRALFVLTPPESKRLIAKAVARLPEVERARQDGEIAIGHGATNVYVVEEIFGECPDRDRYLMYQGLGEEELPAFIRQAG' A
#
# COMPACT_ATOMS: atom_id res chain seq x y z
N MET A 1 -12.82 -13.35 26.87
CA MET A 1 -13.58 -12.16 26.43
C MET A 1 -13.66 -12.19 24.91
N ARG A 2 -14.83 -11.97 24.30
CA ARG A 2 -14.99 -11.90 22.83
C ARG A 2 -15.59 -10.53 22.48
N ALA A 3 -15.03 -9.87 21.48
CA ALA A 3 -15.51 -8.59 20.96
C ALA A 3 -15.68 -8.69 19.43
N LEU A 4 -16.67 -7.98 18.89
CA LEU A 4 -16.93 -7.87 17.46
C LEU A 4 -16.76 -6.40 17.07
N PHE A 5 -15.99 -6.16 16.02
CA PHE A 5 -15.79 -4.83 15.45
C PHE A 5 -16.30 -4.84 14.02
N VAL A 6 -17.06 -3.82 13.64
CA VAL A 6 -17.49 -3.58 12.26
C VAL A 6 -16.78 -2.32 11.79
N LEU A 7 -16.04 -2.44 10.70
CA LEU A 7 -15.25 -1.35 10.14
C LEU A 7 -15.89 -0.85 8.85
N THR A 8 -15.82 0.44 8.62
CA THR A 8 -16.12 1.02 7.31
C THR A 8 -15.08 0.57 6.28
N PRO A 9 -15.37 0.70 4.97
CA PRO A 9 -14.40 0.33 3.94
C PRO A 9 -13.05 1.06 4.04
N PRO A 10 -12.96 2.38 4.35
CA PRO A 10 -11.68 3.05 4.57
C PRO A 10 -10.92 2.51 5.80
N GLU A 11 -11.61 2.29 6.92
CA GLU A 11 -11.00 1.76 8.14
C GLU A 11 -10.46 0.35 7.93
N SER A 12 -11.20 -0.49 7.20
CA SER A 12 -10.77 -1.85 6.84
C SER A 12 -9.48 -1.84 6.02
N LYS A 13 -9.40 -0.98 4.99
CA LYS A 13 -8.20 -0.82 4.15
C LYS A 13 -7.02 -0.29 4.96
N ARG A 14 -7.26 0.69 5.85
CA ARG A 14 -6.23 1.25 6.74
C ARG A 14 -5.70 0.20 7.72
N LEU A 15 -6.57 -0.67 8.26
CA LEU A 15 -6.15 -1.77 9.13
C LEU A 15 -5.23 -2.75 8.39
N ILE A 16 -5.62 -3.16 7.18
CA ILE A 16 -4.79 -4.03 6.33
C ILE A 16 -3.45 -3.37 6.02
N ALA A 17 -3.45 -2.09 5.63
CA ALA A 17 -2.23 -1.35 5.33
C ALA A 17 -1.27 -1.28 6.52
N LYS A 18 -1.79 -1.02 7.74
CA LYS A 18 -0.99 -1.04 8.97
C LYS A 18 -0.40 -2.41 9.28
N ALA A 19 -1.13 -3.48 8.98
CA ALA A 19 -0.62 -4.83 9.15
C ALA A 19 0.51 -5.13 8.15
N VAL A 20 0.31 -4.78 6.87
CA VAL A 20 1.31 -4.97 5.81
C VAL A 20 2.59 -4.18 6.11
N ALA A 21 2.48 -2.92 6.51
CA ALA A 21 3.64 -2.07 6.82
C ALA A 21 4.51 -2.59 7.99
N ARG A 22 3.95 -3.47 8.84
CA ARG A 22 4.64 -4.11 9.98
C ARG A 22 5.15 -5.52 9.68
N LEU A 23 4.99 -6.01 8.45
CA LEU A 23 5.55 -7.30 8.07
C LEU A 23 7.09 -7.21 8.08
N PRO A 24 7.82 -8.17 8.68
CA PRO A 24 9.28 -8.11 8.77
C PRO A 24 9.96 -7.96 7.40
N GLU A 25 9.40 -8.55 6.35
CA GLU A 25 9.93 -8.48 4.99
C GLU A 25 9.75 -7.08 4.40
N VAL A 26 8.64 -6.41 4.73
CA VAL A 26 8.36 -5.03 4.30
C VAL A 26 9.27 -4.05 5.03
N GLU A 27 9.45 -4.22 6.35
CA GLU A 27 10.37 -3.38 7.14
C GLU A 27 11.83 -3.52 6.66
N ARG A 28 12.28 -4.75 6.36
CA ARG A 28 13.62 -5.00 5.80
C ARG A 28 13.78 -4.40 4.42
N ALA A 29 12.83 -4.62 3.51
CA ALA A 29 12.89 -4.06 2.17
C ALA A 29 12.84 -2.51 2.18
N ARG A 30 12.16 -1.92 3.17
CA ARG A 30 12.15 -0.47 3.38
C ARG A 30 13.50 0.10 3.85
N GLN A 31 14.38 -0.72 4.43
CA GLN A 31 15.71 -0.29 4.88
C GLN A 31 16.76 -0.53 3.80
N ASP A 32 16.81 -1.74 3.24
CA ASP A 32 17.94 -2.20 2.44
C ASP A 32 17.51 -2.88 1.12
N GLY A 33 16.30 -2.60 0.63
CA GLY A 33 15.73 -3.30 -0.53
C GLY A 33 14.83 -2.44 -1.41
N GLU A 34 14.03 -3.14 -2.21
CA GLU A 34 13.09 -2.56 -3.14
C GLU A 34 11.68 -3.04 -2.82
N ILE A 35 10.72 -2.11 -2.83
CA ILE A 35 9.31 -2.42 -2.61
C ILE A 35 8.55 -2.01 -3.87
N ALA A 36 7.87 -2.99 -4.47
CA ALA A 36 6.99 -2.84 -5.61
C ALA A 36 5.53 -2.98 -5.17
N ILE A 37 4.73 -1.94 -5.40
CA ILE A 37 3.30 -1.91 -5.02
C ILE A 37 2.46 -1.63 -6.26
N GLY A 38 1.48 -2.49 -6.55
CA GLY A 38 0.56 -2.34 -7.67
C GLY A 38 -0.55 -1.31 -7.42
N HIS A 39 -1.33 -0.98 -8.46
CA HIS A 39 -2.48 -0.07 -8.36
C HIS A 39 -3.57 -0.63 -7.42
N GLY A 40 -4.39 0.28 -6.87
CA GLY A 40 -5.60 -0.08 -6.15
C GLY A 40 -5.85 0.76 -4.91
N ALA A 41 -7.13 0.91 -4.58
CA ALA A 41 -7.57 1.73 -3.45
C ALA A 41 -7.03 1.28 -2.09
N THR A 42 -6.71 0.00 -1.89
CA THR A 42 -6.04 -0.49 -0.68
C THR A 42 -4.55 -0.18 -0.70
N ASN A 43 -3.92 -0.31 -1.86
CA ASN A 43 -2.47 -0.15 -2.00
C ASN A 43 -2.01 1.29 -1.81
N VAL A 44 -2.87 2.27 -2.14
CA VAL A 44 -2.65 3.67 -1.74
C VAL A 44 -2.43 3.79 -0.23
N TYR A 45 -3.23 3.10 0.58
CA TYR A 45 -3.11 3.14 2.04
C TYR A 45 -1.82 2.42 2.47
N VAL A 46 -1.44 1.34 1.77
CA VAL A 46 -0.18 0.62 2.03
C VAL A 46 1.02 1.54 1.78
N VAL A 47 1.05 2.25 0.65
CA VAL A 47 2.11 3.23 0.33
C VAL A 47 2.18 4.32 1.41
N GLU A 48 1.03 4.90 1.81
CA GLU A 48 0.95 5.90 2.87
C GLU A 48 1.50 5.37 4.22
N GLU A 49 1.17 4.14 4.61
CA GLU A 49 1.64 3.56 5.88
C GLU A 49 3.13 3.20 5.85
N ILE A 50 3.67 2.78 4.71
CA ILE A 50 5.09 2.42 4.57
C ILE A 50 5.96 3.68 4.45
N PHE A 51 5.55 4.66 3.65
CA PHE A 51 6.40 5.80 3.27
C PHE A 51 5.97 7.15 3.84
N GLY A 52 4.80 7.23 4.50
CA GLY A 52 4.25 8.45 5.11
C GLY A 52 3.39 9.28 4.15
N GLU A 53 3.50 9.05 2.85
CA GLU A 53 2.73 9.72 1.81
C GLU A 53 2.57 8.82 0.57
N CYS A 54 1.56 9.09 -0.25
CA CYS A 54 1.38 8.48 -1.56
C CYS A 54 1.29 9.60 -2.61
N PRO A 55 2.40 9.91 -3.32
CA PRO A 55 2.36 10.91 -4.39
C PRO A 55 1.40 10.45 -5.49
N ASP A 56 0.75 11.38 -6.20
CA ASP A 56 -0.19 11.06 -7.29
C ASP A 56 -1.27 10.03 -6.92
N ARG A 57 -1.81 10.12 -5.69
CA ARG A 57 -2.84 9.21 -5.15
C ARG A 57 -3.93 8.84 -6.15
N ASP A 58 -4.49 9.82 -6.86
CA ASP A 58 -5.58 9.59 -7.80
C ASP A 58 -5.17 8.70 -8.99
N ARG A 59 -3.92 8.81 -9.45
CA ARG A 59 -3.35 7.91 -10.48
C ARG A 59 -3.29 6.47 -9.99
N TYR A 60 -3.03 6.26 -8.70
CA TYR A 60 -2.93 4.92 -8.11
C TYR A 60 -4.27 4.32 -7.69
N LEU A 61 -5.30 5.16 -7.54
CA LEU A 61 -6.67 4.69 -7.29
C LEU A 61 -7.31 4.09 -8.54
N MET A 62 -6.95 4.56 -9.74
CA MET A 62 -7.59 4.18 -10.99
C MET A 62 -6.75 3.14 -11.75
N TYR A 63 -7.36 2.01 -12.09
CA TYR A 63 -6.80 1.01 -13.00
C TYR A 63 -7.37 1.14 -14.44
N GLN A 64 -8.41 1.96 -14.64
CA GLN A 64 -9.10 2.00 -15.93
C GLN A 64 -8.27 2.73 -17.00
N GLY A 65 -7.83 1.97 -18.01
CA GLY A 65 -7.22 2.51 -19.23
C GLY A 65 -5.71 2.33 -19.36
N LEU A 66 -5.06 1.62 -18.43
CA LEU A 66 -3.61 1.37 -18.49
C LEU A 66 -3.36 0.01 -19.18
N GLY A 67 -2.46 -0.02 -20.17
CA GLY A 67 -2.01 -1.25 -20.82
C GLY A 67 -1.13 -2.11 -19.91
N GLU A 68 -0.90 -3.38 -20.27
CA GLU A 68 -0.08 -4.33 -19.50
C GLU A 68 1.38 -3.88 -19.25
N GLU A 69 1.84 -2.83 -19.93
CA GLU A 69 3.20 -2.27 -19.81
C GLU A 69 3.41 -1.38 -18.57
N GLU A 70 2.36 -1.08 -17.79
CA GLU A 70 2.45 -0.25 -16.57
C GLU A 70 2.58 -1.08 -15.27
N LEU A 71 3.71 -1.81 -15.19
CA LEU A 71 4.24 -2.48 -14.00
C LEU A 71 4.43 -1.50 -12.81
N PRO A 72 4.58 -1.99 -11.56
CA PRO A 72 3.85 -1.54 -10.38
C PRO A 72 3.80 -0.03 -10.21
N ALA A 73 2.58 0.47 -9.97
CA ALA A 73 2.23 1.83 -9.57
C ALA A 73 3.37 2.57 -8.85
N PHE A 74 3.92 1.97 -7.80
CA PHE A 74 4.93 2.60 -6.97
C PHE A 74 6.09 1.65 -6.71
N ILE A 75 7.28 2.06 -7.15
CA ILE A 75 8.55 1.41 -6.85
C ILE A 75 9.43 2.42 -6.14
N ARG A 76 9.92 2.06 -4.95
CA ARG A 76 10.96 2.85 -4.27
C ARG A 76 12.05 1.92 -3.76
N GLN A 77 13.27 2.26 -4.12
CA GLN A 77 14.47 1.67 -3.55
C GLN A 77 14.80 2.42 -2.25
N ALA A 78 14.96 1.67 -1.17
CA ALA A 78 15.55 2.20 0.04
C ALA A 78 17.07 2.29 -0.13
N GLY A 79 17.64 3.41 0.31
CA GLY A 79 19.08 3.68 0.31
C GLY A 79 19.51 4.21 1.66
#